data_AF-A0A8H4B318-F1
#
_entry.id   AF-A0A8H4B318-F1
#
_cell.length_a   1.000
_cell.length_b   1.000
_cell.length_c   1.000
_cell.angle_alpha   90.00
_cell.angle_beta   90.00
_cell.angle_gamma   90.00
#
_symmetry.space_group_name_H-M   'P 1'
#
loop_
_entity.id
_entity.type
_entity.pdbx_description
1 polymer ?
#
loop_
_entity_poly.entity_id
_entity_poly.type
_entity_poly.pdbx_seq_one_letter_code
_entity_poly.pdbx_strand_id
1 'polypeptide(L)'
;MNTKNATALLKILAKNTTKISGLKLGGYYWTYTPELLHALSCIIKSQEQLKQFSLFGLGNLLKFYGIISALEYQKNSLQEFILTGCAYSTEFEVLKNCKNLEILRIRSCNDEKLLKLLNYKIRTLEISGCSIDASIIVQILKESGLLLQRLNFG
;
A
#
# COMPACT_ATOMS: atom_id res chain seq x y z
N MET A 1 -20.81 3.20 3.26
CA MET A 1 -20.44 4.16 4.32
C MET A 1 -20.08 5.48 3.68
N ASN A 2 -20.62 6.62 4.15
CA ASN A 2 -20.27 7.94 3.62
C ASN A 2 -18.94 8.46 4.20
N THR A 3 -18.32 9.46 3.56
CA THR A 3 -17.02 10.02 3.99
C THR A 3 -17.02 10.55 5.42
N LYS A 4 -18.10 11.22 5.87
CA LYS A 4 -18.18 11.79 7.22
C LYS A 4 -18.11 10.70 8.30
N ASN A 5 -18.88 9.63 8.13
CA ASN A 5 -18.90 8.50 9.06
C ASN A 5 -17.58 7.74 9.03
N ALA A 6 -16.97 7.58 7.85
CA ALA A 6 -15.63 6.99 7.72
C ALA A 6 -14.58 7.81 8.50
N THR A 7 -14.56 9.13 8.31
CA THR A 7 -13.66 10.03 9.03
C THR A 7 -13.87 9.98 10.54
N ALA A 8 -15.13 9.97 11.01
CA ALA A 8 -15.44 9.86 12.43
C ALA A 8 -14.96 8.52 13.02
N LEU A 9 -15.21 7.41 12.33
CA LEU A 9 -14.75 6.09 12.72
C LEU A 9 -13.22 6.02 12.83
N LEU A 10 -12.50 6.51 11.81
CA LEU A 10 -11.03 6.51 11.81
C LEU A 10 -10.45 7.32 12.98
N LYS A 11 -11.06 8.49 13.28
CA LYS A 11 -10.66 9.31 14.43
C LYS A 11 -10.89 8.60 15.76
N ILE A 12 -12.00 7.88 15.90
CA ILE A 12 -12.29 7.11 17.12
C ILE A 12 -11.30 5.95 17.24
N LEU A 13 -11.08 5.18 16.17
CA LEU A 13 -10.13 4.07 16.18
C LEU A 13 -8.71 4.54 16.53
N ALA A 14 -8.26 5.64 15.93
CA ALA A 14 -6.91 6.17 16.18
C ALA A 14 -6.68 6.60 17.64
N LYS A 15 -7.76 6.97 18.36
CA LYS A 15 -7.69 7.37 19.77
C LYS A 15 -7.85 6.21 20.75
N ASN A 16 -8.58 5.16 20.38
CA ASN A 16 -9.00 4.12 21.32
C ASN A 16 -8.26 2.79 21.11
N THR A 17 -7.57 2.60 19.99
CA THR A 17 -6.81 1.39 19.74
C THR A 17 -5.50 1.65 18.99
N THR A 18 -4.49 0.93 19.45
CA THR A 18 -3.15 0.89 18.86
C THR A 18 -2.80 -0.51 18.34
N LYS A 19 -3.74 -1.47 18.46
CA LYS A 19 -3.51 -2.90 18.21
C LYS A 19 -4.05 -3.38 16.86
N ILE A 20 -4.45 -2.47 15.97
CA ILE A 20 -4.88 -2.86 14.62
C ILE A 20 -3.64 -3.29 13.83
N SER A 21 -3.59 -4.57 13.50
CA SER A 21 -2.48 -5.15 12.73
C SER A 21 -2.72 -5.14 11.21
N GLY A 22 -3.97 -5.05 10.77
CA GLY A 22 -4.35 -4.99 9.36
C GLY A 22 -5.29 -3.83 9.09
N LEU A 23 -4.90 -2.96 8.16
CA LEU A 23 -5.70 -1.81 7.75
C LEU A 23 -5.93 -1.83 6.24
N LYS A 24 -7.20 -1.88 5.84
CA LYS A 24 -7.62 -1.77 4.45
C LYS A 24 -8.33 -0.44 4.23
N LEU A 25 -7.77 0.38 3.36
CA LEU A 25 -8.28 1.70 3.03
C LEU A 25 -8.83 1.74 1.61
N GLY A 26 -9.96 2.43 1.46
CA GLY A 26 -10.56 2.77 0.18
C GLY A 26 -11.79 1.95 -0.18
N GLY A 27 -12.46 2.43 -1.23
CA GLY A 27 -13.66 1.87 -1.84
C GLY A 27 -14.08 2.74 -3.02
N TYR A 28 -14.81 2.16 -3.98
CA TYR A 28 -15.14 2.77 -5.27
C TYR A 28 -15.87 4.14 -5.22
N TYR A 29 -16.36 4.55 -4.05
CA TYR A 29 -17.23 5.73 -3.90
C TYR A 29 -16.77 6.72 -2.83
N TRP A 30 -15.49 6.70 -2.45
CA TRP A 30 -15.00 7.65 -1.45
C TRP A 30 -14.58 8.96 -2.10
N THR A 31 -15.25 10.04 -1.72
CA THR A 31 -14.74 11.39 -1.96
C THR A 31 -13.66 11.68 -0.92
N TYR A 32 -12.40 11.77 -1.35
CA TYR A 32 -11.27 12.04 -0.48
C TYR A 32 -11.21 13.51 -0.10
N THR A 33 -11.76 13.85 1.07
CA THR A 33 -11.62 15.19 1.65
C THR A 33 -10.33 15.31 2.45
N PRO A 34 -9.77 16.52 2.64
CA PRO A 34 -8.60 16.73 3.49
C PRO A 34 -8.74 16.12 4.89
N GLU A 35 -9.93 16.17 5.49
CA GLU A 35 -10.18 15.61 6.82
C GLU A 35 -10.13 14.08 6.82
N LEU A 36 -10.63 13.44 5.76
CA LEU A 36 -10.52 11.99 5.60
C LEU A 36 -9.05 11.59 5.42
N LEU A 37 -8.32 12.25 4.53
CA LEU A 37 -6.90 12.00 4.27
C LEU A 37 -6.05 12.15 5.54
N HIS A 38 -6.34 13.19 6.33
CA HIS A 38 -5.72 13.39 7.63
C HIS A 38 -6.05 12.27 8.61
N ALA A 39 -7.34 11.88 8.73
CA ALA A 39 -7.75 10.79 9.61
C ALA A 39 -7.14 9.44 9.23
N LEU A 40 -6.99 9.16 7.93
CA LEU A 40 -6.30 7.97 7.41
C LEU A 40 -4.82 7.97 7.82
N SER A 41 -4.15 9.12 7.72
CA SER A 41 -2.77 9.26 8.17
C SER A 41 -2.64 9.07 9.68
N CYS A 42 -3.57 9.61 10.48
CA CYS A 42 -3.57 9.46 11.93
C CYS A 42 -3.73 8.01 12.37
N ILE A 43 -4.66 7.25 11.77
CA ILE A 43 -4.87 5.85 12.16
C ILE A 43 -3.62 4.99 11.88
N ILE A 44 -2.91 5.23 10.78
CA ILE A 44 -1.67 4.51 10.45
C ILE A 44 -0.59 4.79 11.50
N LYS A 45 -0.41 6.06 11.87
CA LYS A 45 0.61 6.49 12.82
C LYS A 45 0.33 6.02 14.26
N SER A 46 -0.94 5.86 14.61
CA SER A 46 -1.33 5.51 15.98
C SER A 46 -1.21 4.02 16.29
N GLN A 47 -1.01 3.14 15.30
CA GLN A 47 -0.86 1.70 15.56
C GLN A 47 0.55 1.37 16.04
N GLU A 48 0.67 0.47 17.01
CA GLU A 48 1.95 -0.03 17.50
C GLU A 48 2.63 -0.95 16.48
N GLN A 49 1.85 -1.82 15.83
CA GLN A 49 2.36 -2.82 14.90
C GLN A 49 1.38 -3.07 13.75
N LEU A 50 1.28 -2.10 12.84
CA LEU A 50 0.56 -2.33 11.60
C LEU A 50 1.39 -3.24 10.68
N LYS A 51 0.93 -4.48 10.49
CA LYS A 51 1.63 -5.52 9.71
C LYS A 51 1.15 -5.56 8.26
N GLN A 52 -0.13 -5.31 8.03
CA GLN A 52 -0.72 -5.33 6.70
C GLN A 52 -1.37 -3.99 6.40
N PHE A 53 -1.06 -3.45 5.22
CA PHE A 53 -1.72 -2.27 4.71
C PHE A 53 -2.20 -2.50 3.28
N SER A 54 -3.48 -2.25 3.05
CA SER A 54 -4.11 -2.34 1.74
C SER A 54 -4.66 -1.00 1.32
N LEU A 55 -4.30 -0.58 0.11
CA LEU A 55 -4.75 0.63 -0.52
C LEU A 55 -5.57 0.28 -1.76
N PHE A 56 -6.84 0.63 -1.71
CA PHE A 56 -7.74 0.53 -2.84
C PHE A 56 -7.77 1.85 -3.61
N GLY A 57 -7.80 1.71 -4.93
CA GLY A 57 -7.65 2.76 -5.93
C GLY A 57 -8.37 4.02 -5.54
N LEU A 58 -7.58 5.06 -5.28
CA LEU A 58 -8.06 6.40 -5.03
C LEU A 58 -8.52 7.10 -6.33
N GLY A 59 -8.66 6.36 -7.44
CA GLY A 59 -8.88 6.89 -8.79
C GLY A 59 -7.61 7.53 -9.38
N ASN A 60 -7.77 8.54 -10.23
CA ASN A 60 -6.69 9.35 -10.82
C ASN A 60 -6.00 10.28 -9.81
N LEU A 61 -6.04 9.96 -8.51
CA LEU A 61 -5.34 10.76 -7.52
C LEU A 61 -3.83 10.64 -7.77
N LEU A 62 -3.28 11.70 -8.39
CA LEU A 62 -1.86 11.89 -8.64
C LEU A 62 -1.03 11.93 -7.35
N LYS A 63 -1.68 12.08 -6.18
CA LYS A 63 -1.06 12.25 -4.87
C LYS A 63 -1.81 11.44 -3.82
N PHE A 64 -1.07 10.77 -2.93
CA PHE A 64 -1.62 10.03 -1.80
C PHE A 64 -1.69 10.91 -0.53
N TYR A 65 -1.31 12.18 -0.65
CA TYR A 65 -1.43 13.22 0.38
C TYR A 65 -0.85 12.81 1.74
N GLY A 66 0.28 12.08 1.72
CA GLY A 66 1.00 11.68 2.92
C GLY A 66 0.45 10.43 3.61
N ILE A 67 -0.59 9.79 3.07
CA ILE A 67 -1.06 8.48 3.55
C ILE A 67 0.06 7.46 3.45
N ILE A 68 0.74 7.43 2.31
CA ILE A 68 1.86 6.51 2.09
C ILE A 68 3.05 6.90 2.96
N SER A 69 3.38 8.20 3.04
CA SER A 69 4.43 8.69 3.95
C SER A 69 4.19 8.30 5.42
N ALA A 70 2.94 8.15 5.86
CA ALA A 70 2.62 7.72 7.22
C ALA A 70 3.10 6.29 7.53
N LEU A 71 3.31 5.45 6.52
CA LEU A 71 3.82 4.08 6.69
C LEU A 71 5.26 4.04 7.20
N GLU A 72 6.03 5.13 7.15
CA GLU A 72 7.36 5.23 7.79
C GLU A 72 7.29 4.92 9.30
N TYR A 73 6.19 5.27 9.96
CA TYR A 73 5.97 4.96 11.39
C TYR A 73 5.87 3.45 11.64
N GLN A 74 5.60 2.68 10.59
CA GLN A 74 5.42 1.23 10.61
C GLN A 74 6.61 0.50 9.97
N LYS A 75 7.76 1.17 9.80
CA LYS A 75 8.93 0.59 9.12
C LYS A 75 9.49 -0.69 9.73
N ASN A 76 9.26 -0.91 11.03
CA ASN A 76 9.70 -2.10 11.75
C ASN A 76 8.59 -3.16 11.89
N SER A 77 7.36 -2.88 11.45
CA SER A 77 6.19 -3.74 11.66
C SER A 77 5.52 -4.15 10.36
N LEU A 78 5.53 -3.30 9.33
CA LEU A 78 4.88 -3.54 8.05
C LEU A 78 5.53 -4.72 7.33
N GLN A 79 4.71 -5.73 7.01
CA GLN A 79 5.09 -6.99 6.38
C GLN A 79 4.46 -7.15 4.99
N GLU A 80 3.25 -6.64 4.82
CA GLU A 80 2.47 -6.80 3.59
C GLU A 80 1.89 -5.47 3.11
N PHE A 81 2.14 -5.18 1.84
CA PHE A 81 1.60 -4.01 1.15
C PHE A 81 0.79 -4.46 -0.06
N ILE A 82 -0.49 -4.04 -0.10
CA ILE A 82 -1.44 -4.41 -1.15
C ILE A 82 -1.90 -3.14 -1.85
N LEU A 83 -1.65 -3.07 -3.16
CA LEU A 83 -2.11 -2.01 -4.05
C LEU A 83 -3.22 -2.57 -4.93
N THR A 84 -4.30 -1.82 -5.10
CA THR A 84 -5.36 -2.19 -6.05
C THR A 84 -5.81 -0.97 -6.83
N GLY A 85 -5.74 -0.96 -8.16
CA GLY A 85 -6.22 0.17 -8.97
C GLY A 85 -5.48 1.49 -8.75
N CYS A 86 -4.17 1.43 -8.50
CA CYS A 86 -3.32 2.60 -8.25
C CYS A 86 -2.29 2.81 -9.38
N ALA A 87 -1.87 4.06 -9.57
CA ALA A 87 -0.67 4.41 -10.32
C ALA A 87 0.52 4.63 -9.38
N TYR A 88 1.74 4.68 -9.92
CA TYR A 88 2.94 4.95 -9.16
C TYR A 88 2.96 6.39 -8.61
N SER A 89 3.47 6.54 -7.38
CA SER A 89 3.82 7.82 -6.77
C SER A 89 5.19 7.72 -6.12
N THR A 90 5.92 8.83 -6.13
CA THR A 90 7.19 8.95 -5.39
C THR A 90 7.02 8.77 -3.88
N GLU A 91 5.79 8.91 -3.34
CA GLU A 91 5.55 8.61 -1.93
C GLU A 91 5.86 7.15 -1.58
N PHE A 92 5.75 6.21 -2.52
CA PHE A 92 6.06 4.79 -2.27
C PHE A 92 7.55 4.50 -2.02
N GLU A 93 8.43 5.46 -2.28
CA GLU A 93 9.86 5.36 -1.94
C GLU A 93 10.08 5.16 -0.45
N VAL A 94 9.13 5.61 0.40
CA VAL A 94 9.18 5.38 1.86
C VAL A 94 9.21 3.90 2.23
N LEU A 95 8.65 3.03 1.37
CA LEU A 95 8.61 1.59 1.60
C LEU A 95 10.00 0.96 1.57
N LYS A 96 11.02 1.63 1.00
CA LYS A 96 12.43 1.22 1.10
C LYS A 96 12.91 1.11 2.55
N ASN A 97 12.33 1.91 3.44
CA ASN A 97 12.70 1.93 4.84
C ASN A 97 12.01 0.83 5.65
N CYS A 98 10.97 0.19 5.10
CA CYS A 98 10.22 -0.88 5.75
C CYS A 98 11.03 -2.18 5.75
N LYS A 99 11.77 -2.41 6.84
CA LYS A 99 12.76 -3.49 6.96
C LYS A 99 12.16 -4.89 6.88
N ASN A 100 10.89 -5.02 7.27
CA ASN A 100 10.17 -6.29 7.37
C ASN A 100 9.16 -6.48 6.23
N LEU A 101 9.12 -5.57 5.25
CA LEU A 101 8.23 -5.67 4.10
C LEU A 101 8.72 -6.79 3.18
N GLU A 102 7.97 -7.89 3.16
CA GLU A 102 8.32 -9.09 2.39
C GLU A 102 7.23 -9.48 1.38
N ILE A 103 6.02 -8.95 1.51
CA ILE A 103 4.87 -9.30 0.67
C ILE A 103 4.39 -8.06 -0.07
N LEU A 104 4.41 -8.13 -1.40
CA LEU A 104 3.85 -7.12 -2.28
C LEU A 104 2.74 -7.74 -3.14
N ARG A 105 1.56 -7.13 -3.12
CA ARG A 105 0.47 -7.49 -4.02
C ARG A 105 0.04 -6.29 -4.85
N ILE A 106 0.01 -6.45 -6.16
CA ILE A 106 -0.40 -5.42 -7.11
C ILE A 106 -1.59 -5.97 -7.87
N ARG A 107 -2.73 -5.28 -7.81
CA ARG A 107 -3.99 -5.76 -8.40
C ARG A 107 -4.61 -4.68 -9.27
N SER A 108 -5.02 -5.01 -10.49
CA SER A 108 -5.71 -4.05 -11.38
C SER A 108 -4.95 -2.72 -11.55
N CYS A 109 -3.61 -2.76 -11.54
CA CYS A 109 -2.75 -1.59 -11.72
C CYS A 109 -2.02 -1.70 -13.06
N ASN A 110 -2.15 -0.68 -13.91
CA ASN A 110 -1.55 -0.68 -15.24
C ASN A 110 -0.33 0.26 -15.37
N ASP A 111 0.17 0.80 -14.26
CA ASP A 111 1.38 1.61 -14.24
C ASP A 111 2.61 0.76 -13.95
N GLU A 112 3.39 0.49 -14.99
CA GLU A 112 4.63 -0.31 -14.92
C GLU A 112 5.65 0.26 -13.93
N LYS A 113 5.61 1.57 -13.61
CA LYS A 113 6.51 2.17 -12.61
C LYS A 113 6.30 1.59 -11.20
N LEU A 114 5.13 1.01 -10.90
CA LEU A 114 4.89 0.29 -9.64
C LEU A 114 5.81 -0.90 -9.45
N LEU A 115 6.36 -1.44 -10.54
CA LEU A 115 7.30 -2.53 -10.45
C LEU A 115 8.65 -2.12 -9.86
N LYS A 116 8.96 -0.82 -9.77
CA LYS A 116 10.13 -0.32 -9.01
C LYS A 116 10.09 -0.72 -7.54
N LEU A 117 8.90 -1.01 -7.00
CA LEU A 117 8.71 -1.50 -5.63
C LEU A 117 9.28 -2.92 -5.42
N LEU A 118 9.60 -3.65 -6.49
CA LEU A 118 10.20 -4.98 -6.43
C LEU A 118 11.68 -4.95 -6.10
N ASN A 119 12.34 -3.79 -6.19
CA ASN A 119 13.71 -3.60 -5.72
C ASN A 119 13.84 -3.65 -4.18
N TYR A 120 12.75 -3.91 -3.47
CA TYR A 120 12.75 -4.12 -2.03
C TYR A 120 12.96 -5.60 -1.72
N LYS A 121 13.21 -5.98 -0.46
CA LYS A 121 13.46 -7.38 -0.05
C LYS A 121 12.19 -8.24 -0.08
N ILE A 122 11.46 -8.21 -1.21
CA ILE A 122 10.19 -8.89 -1.42
C ILE A 122 10.45 -10.39 -1.64
N ARG A 123 9.77 -11.20 -0.83
CA ARG A 123 9.79 -12.68 -0.91
C ARG A 123 8.54 -13.25 -1.55
N THR A 124 7.42 -12.53 -1.45
CA THR A 124 6.16 -12.92 -2.08
C THR A 124 5.65 -11.80 -2.96
N LEU A 125 5.50 -12.10 -4.25
CA LEU A 125 4.91 -11.21 -5.24
C LEU A 125 3.63 -11.81 -5.79
N GLU A 126 2.55 -11.05 -5.73
CA GLU A 126 1.31 -11.32 -6.46
C GLU A 126 1.00 -10.15 -7.39
N ILE A 127 0.85 -10.44 -8.68
CA ILE A 127 0.37 -9.47 -9.68
C ILE A 127 -0.89 -10.04 -10.29
N SER A 128 -2.02 -9.33 -10.21
CA SER A 128 -3.26 -9.80 -10.83
C SER A 128 -4.10 -8.73 -11.51
N GLY A 129 -4.78 -9.09 -12.59
CA GLY A 129 -5.64 -8.19 -13.36
C GLY A 129 -4.93 -6.94 -13.91
N CYS A 130 -3.60 -7.00 -14.09
CA CYS A 130 -2.77 -5.91 -14.58
C CYS A 130 -2.39 -6.16 -16.04
N SER A 131 -2.44 -5.13 -16.89
CA SER A 131 -1.95 -5.21 -18.27
C SER A 131 -0.47 -4.77 -18.34
N ILE A 132 0.41 -5.58 -17.77
CA ILE A 132 1.86 -5.32 -17.71
C ILE A 132 2.56 -6.21 -18.74
N ASP A 133 3.50 -5.65 -19.51
CA ASP A 133 4.31 -6.41 -20.46
C ASP A 133 5.17 -7.48 -19.74
N ALA A 134 5.09 -8.72 -20.23
CA ALA A 134 5.84 -9.85 -19.66
C ALA A 134 7.36 -9.63 -19.70
N SER A 135 7.89 -8.91 -20.69
CA SER A 135 9.31 -8.59 -20.80
C SER A 135 9.82 -7.77 -19.61
N ILE A 136 8.99 -6.86 -19.09
CA ILE A 136 9.32 -6.03 -17.93
C ILE A 136 9.39 -6.90 -16.68
N ILE A 137 8.39 -7.76 -16.48
CA ILE A 137 8.37 -8.72 -15.37
C ILE A 137 9.63 -9.60 -15.40
N VAL A 138 10.00 -10.12 -16.58
CA VAL A 138 11.22 -10.91 -16.75
C VAL A 138 12.48 -10.13 -16.37
N GLN A 139 12.59 -8.87 -16.78
CA GLN A 139 13.74 -8.04 -16.41
C GLN A 139 13.86 -7.86 -14.90
N ILE A 140 12.75 -7.57 -14.23
CA ILE A 140 12.75 -7.36 -12.79
C ILE A 140 13.07 -8.64 -12.02
N LEU A 141 12.57 -9.80 -12.47
CA LEU A 141 12.94 -11.07 -11.85
C LEU A 141 14.43 -11.37 -12.00
N LYS A 142 15.09 -10.90 -13.06
CA LYS A 142 16.56 -10.99 -13.18
C LYS A 142 17.29 -10.11 -12.18
N GLU A 143 16.78 -8.90 -11.91
CA GLU A 143 17.43 -7.92 -11.03
C GLU A 143 17.14 -8.17 -9.53
N SER A 144 15.89 -8.50 -9.20
CA SER A 144 15.36 -8.51 -7.82
C SER A 144 14.86 -9.89 -7.38
N GLY A 145 14.79 -10.87 -8.29
CA GLY A 145 14.17 -12.18 -8.05
C GLY A 145 14.96 -13.14 -7.17
N LEU A 146 16.22 -12.85 -6.83
CA LEU A 146 17.05 -13.74 -6.02
C LEU A 146 16.47 -14.03 -4.62
N LEU A 147 15.67 -13.11 -4.08
CA LEU A 147 15.03 -13.26 -2.77
C LEU A 147 13.59 -13.79 -2.86
N LEU A 148 13.04 -13.90 -4.07
CA LEU A 148 11.65 -14.26 -4.29
C LEU A 148 11.45 -15.75 -4.02
N GLN A 149 10.52 -16.06 -3.12
CA GLN A 149 10.16 -17.44 -2.73
C GLN A 149 8.80 -17.85 -3.28
N ARG A 150 7.91 -16.88 -3.52
CA ARG A 150 6.55 -17.12 -4.01
C ARG A 150 6.19 -16.09 -5.07
N LEU A 151 5.65 -16.57 -6.17
CA LEU A 151 5.20 -15.77 -7.29
C LEU A 151 3.82 -16.24 -7.75
N ASN A 152 2.90 -15.28 -7.94
CA ASN A 152 1.57 -15.55 -8.47
C ASN A 152 1.18 -14.50 -9.51
N PHE A 153 0.66 -14.97 -10.65
CA PHE A 153 0.09 -14.16 -11.73
C PHE A 153 -1.34 -14.65 -12.01
N GLY A 154 -2.30 -13.74 -12.17
CA GLY A 154 -3.70 -14.10 -12.46
C GLY A 154 -4.60 -12.96 -12.92
#